data_AF-A0A8B8NA00-F1
#
_entry.id   AF-A0A8B8NA00-F1
#
_cell.length_a   1.000
_cell.length_b   1.000
_cell.length_c   1.000
_cell.angle_alpha   90.00
_cell.angle_beta   90.00
_cell.angle_gamma   90.00
#
_symmetry.space_group_name_H-M   'P 1'
#
loop_
_entity.id
_entity.type
_entity.pdbx_description
1 polymer ?
#
loop_
_entity_poly.entity_id
_entity_poly.type
_entity_poly.pdbx_seq_one_letter_code
_entity_poly.pdbx_strand_id
1 'polypeptide(L)'
;LLWYQGESDTAAEHDAEAYRGNMEALIKDVRGDLGLPSLPVIQVAIASGDGRYMDRVRRAQLEIELPNVVCVDAKGLPLKDDHLHLTTHAQVRLGHMLADAYLQHFAP
;
A
#
# COMPACT_ATOMS: atom_id res chain seq x y z
N LEU A 1 -8.09 -8.29 -0.48
CA LEU A 1 -6.90 -8.11 0.37
C LEU A 1 -6.69 -6.62 0.59
N LEU A 2 -6.62 -6.16 1.84
CA LEU A 2 -6.17 -4.82 2.17
C LEU A 2 -4.69 -4.92 2.60
N TRP A 3 -3.80 -4.16 1.97
CA TRP A 3 -2.36 -4.23 2.21
C TRP A 3 -1.80 -2.84 2.49
N TYR A 4 -1.24 -2.65 3.68
CA TYR A 4 -0.55 -1.42 4.03
C TYR A 4 0.79 -1.78 4.67
N GLN A 5 1.85 -1.65 3.88
CA GLN A 5 3.23 -1.91 4.26
C GLN A 5 4.14 -1.10 3.32
N GLY A 6 5.35 -0.78 3.78
CA GLY A 6 6.44 -0.26 2.95
C GLY A 6 7.39 0.65 3.71
N GLU A 7 7.03 1.02 4.94
CA GLU A 7 7.81 1.90 5.82
C GLU A 7 9.25 1.42 5.99
N SER A 8 9.45 0.11 6.18
CA SER A 8 10.77 -0.50 6.39
C SER A 8 11.62 -0.56 5.11
N ASP A 9 11.01 -0.73 3.93
CA ASP A 9 11.70 -0.71 2.63
C ASP A 9 12.24 0.68 2.25
N THR A 10 11.90 1.72 3.01
CA THR A 10 12.44 3.08 2.80
C THR A 10 13.87 3.26 3.33
N ALA A 11 14.38 2.32 4.11
CA ALA A 11 15.67 2.41 4.80
C ALA A 11 16.86 2.23 3.86
N ALA A 12 16.80 1.27 2.94
CA ALA A 12 17.89 0.95 2.02
C ALA A 12 17.49 1.12 0.56
N GLU A 13 18.44 1.55 -0.26
CA GLU A 13 18.17 1.85 -1.66
C GLU A 13 17.71 0.62 -2.45
N HIS A 14 18.39 -0.50 -2.25
CA HIS A 14 18.09 -1.75 -2.94
C HIS A 14 16.68 -2.28 -2.63
N ASP A 15 16.21 -2.13 -1.40
CA ASP A 15 14.84 -2.50 -1.00
C ASP A 15 13.82 -1.59 -1.71
N ALA A 16 14.05 -0.28 -1.68
CA ALA A 16 13.19 0.70 -2.36
C ALA A 16 13.16 0.52 -3.88
N GLU A 17 14.27 0.11 -4.51
CA GLU A 17 14.35 -0.23 -5.93
C GLU A 17 13.61 -1.54 -6.25
N ALA A 18 13.72 -2.55 -5.39
CA ALA A 18 13.07 -3.84 -5.58
C ALA A 18 11.57 -3.83 -5.28
N TYR A 19 11.08 -2.82 -4.55
CA TYR A 19 9.72 -2.79 -3.99
C TYR A 19 8.62 -3.13 -5.00
N ARG A 20 8.62 -2.51 -6.19
CA ARG A 20 7.58 -2.74 -7.21
C ARG A 20 7.52 -4.21 -7.63
N GLY A 21 8.68 -4.80 -7.95
CA GLY A 21 8.78 -6.20 -8.35
C GLY A 21 8.37 -7.15 -7.24
N ASN A 22 8.78 -6.86 -6.00
CA ASN A 22 8.41 -7.66 -4.82
C ASN A 22 6.90 -7.61 -4.54
N MET A 23 6.28 -6.44 -4.67
CA MET A 23 4.84 -6.27 -4.46
C MET A 23 4.01 -6.95 -5.56
N GLU A 24 4.43 -6.85 -6.82
CA GLU A 24 3.79 -7.57 -7.93
C GLU A 24 3.90 -9.10 -7.75
N ALA A 25 5.05 -9.59 -7.29
CA ALA A 25 5.26 -11.00 -6.96
C ALA A 25 4.34 -11.45 -5.81
N LEU A 26 4.29 -10.69 -4.70
CA LEU A 26 3.40 -10.98 -3.58
C LEU A 26 1.94 -11.11 -4.03
N ILE A 27 1.44 -10.19 -4.85
CA ILE A 27 0.07 -10.24 -5.35
C ILE A 27 -0.17 -11.50 -6.19
N LYS A 28 0.78 -11.84 -7.07
CA LYS A 28 0.69 -13.04 -7.91
C LYS A 28 0.68 -14.31 -7.07
N ASP A 29 1.56 -14.39 -6.08
CA ASP A 29 1.70 -15.56 -5.21
C ASP A 29 0.45 -15.75 -4.36
N VAL A 30 -0.07 -14.69 -3.72
CA VAL A 30 -1.33 -14.76 -2.95
C VAL A 30 -2.50 -15.19 -3.82
N ARG A 31 -2.62 -14.68 -5.05
CA ARG A 31 -3.68 -15.08 -5.99
C ARG A 31 -3.54 -16.55 -6.39
N GLY A 32 -2.32 -17.00 -6.65
CA GLY A 32 -2.00 -18.38 -7.04
C GLY A 32 -2.31 -19.37 -5.92
N ASP A 33 -1.80 -19.12 -4.72
CA ASP A 33 -1.94 -20.00 -3.56
C ASP A 33 -3.39 -20.13 -3.09
N LEU A 34 -4.19 -19.06 -3.23
CA LEU A 34 -5.62 -19.09 -2.91
C LEU A 34 -6.50 -19.62 -4.06
N GLY A 35 -5.95 -19.79 -5.27
CA GLY A 35 -6.74 -20.13 -6.45
C GLY A 35 -7.73 -19.05 -6.86
N LEU A 36 -7.48 -17.78 -6.51
CA LEU A 36 -8.36 -16.63 -6.75
C LEU A 36 -7.69 -15.62 -7.71
N PRO A 37 -7.69 -15.88 -9.04
CA PRO A 37 -6.94 -15.06 -10.00
C PRO A 37 -7.42 -13.60 -10.08
N SER A 38 -8.67 -13.34 -9.70
CA SER A 38 -9.30 -12.02 -9.72
C SER A 38 -9.42 -11.38 -8.33
N LEU A 39 -8.78 -11.95 -7.29
CA LEU A 39 -8.83 -11.40 -5.92
C LEU A 39 -8.53 -9.89 -5.92
N PRO A 40 -9.48 -9.04 -5.45
CA PRO A 40 -9.24 -7.62 -5.32
C PRO A 40 -8.14 -7.33 -4.30
N VAL A 41 -7.19 -6.47 -4.67
CA VAL A 41 -6.15 -5.97 -3.79
C VAL A 41 -6.26 -4.45 -3.71
N ILE A 42 -6.36 -3.92 -2.50
CA ILE A 42 -6.27 -2.49 -2.22
C ILE A 42 -5.02 -2.29 -1.42
N GLN A 43 -4.01 -1.68 -2.03
CA GLN A 43 -2.77 -1.33 -1.35
C GLN A 43 -2.79 0.14 -0.90
N VAL A 44 -1.89 0.50 0.00
CA VAL A 44 -1.78 1.86 0.53
C VAL A 44 -0.40 2.44 0.22
N ALA A 45 -0.35 3.59 -0.47
CA ALA A 45 0.88 4.35 -0.59
C ALA A 45 1.23 4.99 0.76
N ILE A 46 2.39 4.63 1.31
CA ILE A 46 2.76 4.89 2.71
C ILE A 46 2.76 6.39 3.06
N ALA A 47 2.28 6.75 4.25
CA ALA A 47 2.24 8.15 4.72
C ALA A 47 3.60 8.66 5.22
N SER A 48 4.46 7.73 5.64
CA SER A 48 5.69 7.92 6.40
C SER A 48 6.66 6.76 6.10
N GLY A 49 7.89 6.82 6.61
CA GLY A 49 8.86 5.73 6.52
C GLY A 49 10.11 6.00 7.35
N ASP A 50 10.86 4.94 7.64
CA ASP A 50 12.07 4.98 8.50
C ASP A 50 13.34 5.48 7.79
N GLY A 51 13.27 5.81 6.49
CA GLY A 51 14.44 6.12 5.69
C GLY A 51 14.23 7.11 4.55
N ARG A 52 15.35 7.37 3.85
CA ARG A 52 15.48 8.46 2.87
C ARG A 52 14.84 8.15 1.51
N TYR A 53 14.40 6.92 1.28
CA TYR A 53 13.89 6.47 -0.02
C TYR A 53 12.35 6.39 -0.08
N MET A 54 11.66 7.10 0.82
CA MET A 54 10.18 7.12 0.89
C MET A 54 9.52 7.45 -0.45
N ASP A 55 10.02 8.46 -1.17
CA ASP A 55 9.45 8.85 -2.47
C ASP A 55 9.59 7.75 -3.53
N ARG A 56 10.60 6.89 -3.43
CA ARG A 56 10.83 5.78 -4.35
C ARG A 56 9.86 4.63 -4.08
N VAL A 57 9.69 4.25 -2.81
CA VAL A 57 8.70 3.25 -2.39
C VAL A 57 7.27 3.71 -2.74
N ARG A 58 6.93 4.96 -2.44
CA ARG A 58 5.62 5.53 -2.78
C ARG A 58 5.35 5.52 -4.28
N ARG A 59 6.35 5.91 -5.08
CA ARG A 59 6.23 5.85 -6.54
C ARG A 59 5.95 4.43 -7.02
N ALA A 60 6.71 3.45 -6.51
CA ALA A 60 6.48 2.05 -6.80
C ALA A 60 5.04 1.59 -6.44
N GLN A 61 4.50 2.00 -5.29
CA GLN A 61 3.13 1.69 -4.88
C GLN A 61 2.07 2.31 -5.78
N LEU A 62 2.28 3.54 -6.25
CA LEU A 62 1.34 4.28 -7.08
C LEU A 62 1.38 3.85 -8.57
N GLU A 63 2.50 3.31 -9.04
CA GLU A 63 2.73 2.91 -10.44
C GLU A 63 2.53 1.40 -10.69
N ILE A 64 1.94 0.67 -9.74
CA ILE A 64 1.54 -0.74 -9.96
C ILE A 64 0.30 -0.77 -10.86
N GLU A 65 0.46 -1.37 -12.03
CA GLU A 65 -0.58 -1.53 -13.05
C GLU A 65 -0.94 -3.01 -13.21
N LEU A 66 -1.67 -3.55 -12.23
CA LEU A 66 -2.17 -4.92 -12.26
C LEU A 66 -3.71 -4.95 -12.24
N PRO A 67 -4.36 -5.91 -12.95
CA PRO A 67 -5.81 -6.05 -12.89
C PRO A 67 -6.29 -6.29 -11.45
N ASN A 68 -7.42 -5.68 -11.09
CA ASN A 68 -8.02 -5.75 -9.76
C ASN A 68 -7.08 -5.34 -8.62
N VAL A 69 -6.18 -4.40 -8.90
CA VAL A 69 -5.32 -3.75 -7.89
C VAL A 69 -5.56 -2.26 -7.95
N VAL A 70 -5.83 -1.64 -6.79
CA VAL A 70 -5.94 -0.18 -6.65
C VAL A 70 -5.10 0.29 -5.47
N CYS A 71 -4.68 1.55 -5.51
CA CYS A 71 -3.81 2.16 -4.50
C CYS A 71 -4.50 3.36 -3.85
N VAL A 72 -4.63 3.34 -2.52
CA VAL A 72 -5.11 4.47 -1.71
C VAL A 72 -3.90 5.25 -1.21
N ASP A 73 -3.90 6.58 -1.32
CA ASP A 73 -2.77 7.40 -0.86
C ASP A 73 -2.96 7.90 0.57
N ALA A 74 -2.12 7.46 1.50
CA ALA A 74 -2.16 7.89 2.90
C ALA A 74 -1.34 9.17 3.18
N LYS A 75 -0.70 9.77 2.16
CA LYS A 75 0.12 10.98 2.34
C LYS A 75 -0.68 12.11 2.98
N GLY A 76 -0.09 12.70 4.02
CA GLY A 76 -0.71 13.82 4.75
C GLY A 76 -1.71 13.40 5.82
N LEU A 77 -1.94 12.10 6.04
CA LEU A 77 -2.68 11.64 7.22
C LEU A 77 -1.89 11.93 8.50
N PRO A 78 -2.55 12.34 9.61
CA PRO A 78 -1.86 12.67 10.86
C PRO A 78 -1.08 11.49 11.46
N LEU A 79 0.19 11.73 11.75
CA LEU A 79 1.09 10.80 12.42
C LEU A 79 1.10 11.02 13.94
N LYS A 80 1.46 9.98 14.68
CA LYS A 80 1.78 10.07 16.10
C LYS A 80 3.09 10.84 16.29
N ASP A 81 3.44 11.09 17.56
CA ASP A 81 4.68 11.78 17.95
C ASP A 81 5.96 11.03 17.54
N ASP A 82 5.85 9.75 17.19
CA ASP A 82 6.95 8.96 16.63
C ASP A 82 7.24 9.30 15.14
N HIS A 83 6.41 10.15 14.51
CA HIS A 83 6.50 10.53 13.10
C HIS A 83 6.51 9.34 12.12
N LEU A 84 6.05 8.17 12.57
CA LEU A 84 6.06 6.94 11.80
C LEU A 84 4.65 6.35 11.71
N HIS A 85 3.95 6.21 12.83
CA HIS A 85 2.66 5.54 12.85
C HIS A 85 1.50 6.53 12.69
N LEU A 86 0.44 6.12 11.99
CA LEU A 86 -0.80 6.88 11.94
C LEU A 86 -1.44 7.04 13.33
N THR A 87 -2.03 8.21 13.60
CA THR A 87 -2.92 8.39 14.76
C THR A 87 -4.19 7.56 14.64
N THR A 88 -4.93 7.35 15.74
CA THR A 88 -6.24 6.69 15.71
C THR A 88 -7.22 7.38 14.75
N HIS A 89 -7.27 8.71 14.74
CA HIS A 89 -8.14 9.46 13.81
C HIS A 89 -7.72 9.27 12.35
N ALA A 90 -6.41 9.22 12.07
CA ALA A 90 -5.89 8.91 10.74
C ALA A 90 -6.26 7.48 10.30
N GLN A 91 -6.19 6.50 11.21
CA GLN A 91 -6.61 5.12 10.92
C GLN A 91 -8.11 5.03 10.56
N VAL A 92 -8.98 5.74 11.27
CA VAL A 92 -10.42 5.80 10.93
C VAL A 92 -10.61 6.39 9.53
N ARG A 93 -9.92 7.49 9.22
CA ARG A 93 -9.99 8.11 7.89
C ARG A 93 -9.48 7.19 6.80
N LEU A 94 -8.34 6.52 7.02
CA LEU A 94 -7.80 5.53 6.09
C LEU A 94 -8.80 4.38 5.88
N GLY A 95 -9.46 3.90 6.94
CA GLY A 95 -10.50 2.88 6.86
C GLY A 95 -11.66 3.28 5.94
N HIS A 96 -12.12 4.53 6.02
CA HIS A 96 -13.12 5.05 5.08
C HIS A 96 -12.59 5.11 3.64
N MET A 97 -11.35 5.57 3.43
CA MET A 97 -10.74 5.60 2.09
C MET A 97 -10.62 4.21 1.46
N LEU A 98 -10.25 3.19 2.27
CA LEU A 98 -10.18 1.79 1.84
C LEU A 98 -11.58 1.24 1.52
N ALA A 99 -12.58 1.56 2.34
CA ALA A 99 -13.97 1.17 2.09
C ALA A 99 -14.52 1.80 0.82
N ASP A 100 -14.28 3.10 0.61
CA ASP A 100 -14.70 3.83 -0.59
C ASP A 100 -14.04 3.23 -1.84
N ALA A 101 -12.73 2.94 -1.80
CA ALA A 101 -12.04 2.28 -2.90
C ALA A 101 -12.61 0.89 -3.20
N TYR A 102 -12.95 0.11 -2.16
CA TYR A 102 -13.61 -1.18 -2.35
C TYR A 102 -14.98 -1.03 -3.03
N LEU A 103 -15.82 -0.13 -2.52
CA LEU A 103 -17.18 0.09 -3.01
C LEU A 103 -17.20 0.64 -4.45
N GLN A 104 -16.25 1.49 -4.82
CA GLN A 104 -16.18 2.10 -6.16
C GLN A 104 -15.66 1.14 -7.23
N HIS A 105 -14.75 0.23 -6.88
CA HIS A 105 -14.05 -0.60 -7.87
C HIS A 105 -14.48 -2.07 -7.89
N PHE A 106 -15.00 -2.60 -6.78
CA PHE A 106 -15.20 -4.05 -6.63
C PHE A 106 -16.55 -4.46 -6.03
N ALA A 107 -17.35 -3.54 -5.51
CA ALA A 107 -18.70 -3.88 -5.10
C ALA A 107 -19.56 -4.23 -6.34
N PRO A 108 -20.53 -5.15 -6.19
CA PRO A 108 -21.46 -5.52 -7.26
C PRO A 108 -22.34 -4.37 -7.75
#